data_AF-A0A9Q3PCV2-F1
#
_entry.id   AF-A0A9Q3PCV2-F1
#
_cell.length_a   1.000
_cell.length_b   1.000
_cell.length_c   1.000
_cell.angle_alpha   90.00
_cell.angle_beta   90.00
_cell.angle_gamma   90.00
#
_symmetry.space_group_name_H-M   'P 1'
#
loop_
_entity.id
_entity.type
_entity.pdbx_description
1 polymer ?
#
loop_
_entity_poly.entity_id
_entity_poly.type
_entity_poly.pdbx_seq_one_letter_code
_entity_poly.pdbx_strand_id
1 'polypeptide(L)'
;MIKEDFALPDRLVTARFNTLLTRSAHRWYIKLRPAHGHQSWTWWKSQIIKKWAIDSWRFKVETALESAKLNADKDKDLPLFCQQKDRSKVLYPDMSEFMIHRKSLRQCGADLENAFKNRTTE
;
A
#
# COMPACT_ATOMS: atom_id res chain seq x y z
N MET A 1 -6.08 -9.48 5.81
CA MET A 1 -4.71 -9.15 6.25
C MET A 1 -4.25 -10.27 7.18
N ILE A 2 -3.02 -10.80 7.10
CA ILE A 2 -2.59 -12.07 7.77
C ILE A 2 -3.03 -12.23 9.25
N LYS A 3 -3.17 -11.14 10.01
CA LYS A 3 -3.70 -11.18 11.39
C LYS A 3 -5.20 -11.51 11.47
N GLU A 4 -6.00 -10.92 10.60
CA GLU A 4 -7.46 -11.10 10.51
C GLU A 4 -7.81 -12.46 9.90
N ASP A 5 -7.02 -12.91 8.92
CA ASP A 5 -7.29 -14.17 8.20
C ASP A 5 -6.89 -15.42 9.01
N PHE A 6 -6.03 -15.28 10.04
CA PHE A 6 -5.45 -16.42 10.79
C PHE A 6 -5.49 -16.26 12.32
N ALA A 7 -6.09 -15.19 12.87
CA ALA A 7 -6.13 -14.90 14.30
C ALA A 7 -4.78 -15.06 15.02
N LEU A 8 -3.68 -14.72 14.34
CA LEU A 8 -2.33 -15.03 14.83
C LEU A 8 -1.95 -14.14 16.03
N PRO A 9 -1.44 -14.74 17.12
CA PRO A 9 -0.85 -13.99 18.23
C PRO A 9 0.27 -13.06 17.76
N ASP A 10 0.35 -11.87 18.34
CA ASP A 10 1.36 -10.85 17.98
C ASP A 10 2.81 -11.38 18.09
N ARG A 11 3.07 -12.31 19.00
CA ARG A 11 4.37 -13.01 19.13
C ARG A 11 4.76 -13.82 17.87
N LEU A 12 3.78 -14.44 17.19
CA LEU A 12 4.04 -15.22 15.98
C LEU A 12 4.26 -14.31 14.77
N VAL A 13 3.48 -13.22 14.68
CA VAL A 13 3.66 -12.20 13.65
C VAL A 13 5.06 -11.58 13.75
N THR A 14 5.47 -11.23 14.96
CA THR A 14 6.80 -10.63 15.20
C THR A 14 7.94 -11.65 15.06
N ALA A 15 7.74 -12.93 15.36
CA ALA A 15 8.75 -13.95 15.10
C ALA A 15 9.08 -14.07 13.60
N ARG A 16 8.06 -13.97 12.74
CA ARG A 16 8.20 -13.98 11.27
C ARG A 16 9.00 -12.81 10.72
N PHE A 17 9.24 -11.74 11.48
CA PHE A 17 10.05 -10.63 11.01
C PHE A 17 11.50 -11.03 10.70
N ASN A 18 12.04 -12.04 11.40
CA ASN A 18 13.37 -12.56 11.09
C ASN A 18 13.47 -13.16 9.68
N THR A 19 12.36 -13.69 9.15
CA THR A 19 12.32 -14.28 7.81
C THR A 19 11.79 -13.31 6.75
N LEU A 20 10.91 -12.37 7.14
CA LEU A 20 10.29 -11.43 6.21
C LEU A 20 11.14 -10.19 5.93
N LEU A 21 11.81 -9.66 6.95
CA LEU A 21 12.64 -8.47 6.79
C LEU A 21 14.00 -8.88 6.25
N THR A 22 14.50 -8.14 5.27
CA THR A 22 15.81 -8.39 4.66
C THR A 22 16.73 -7.19 4.81
N ARG A 23 18.04 -7.44 4.70
CA ARG A 23 19.10 -6.40 4.64
C ARG A 23 18.98 -5.34 5.75
N SER A 24 18.74 -4.08 5.38
CA SER A 24 18.68 -2.94 6.30
C SER A 24 17.47 -3.02 7.25
N ALA A 25 16.33 -3.53 6.78
CA ALA A 25 15.15 -3.72 7.61
C ALA A 25 15.35 -4.81 8.66
N HIS A 26 16.03 -5.90 8.27
CA HIS A 26 16.40 -6.96 9.22
C HIS A 26 17.36 -6.45 10.30
N ARG A 27 18.42 -5.73 9.90
CA ARG A 27 19.38 -5.13 10.85
C ARG A 27 18.72 -4.15 11.81
N TRP A 28 17.77 -3.35 11.34
CA TRP A 28 16.99 -2.45 12.20
C TRP A 28 16.17 -3.24 13.23
N TYR A 29 15.46 -4.28 12.79
CA TYR A 29 14.62 -5.10 13.67
C TYR A 29 15.42 -5.82 14.75
N ILE A 30 16.55 -6.44 14.40
CA ILE A 30 17.43 -7.13 15.36
C ILE A 30 17.94 -6.17 16.45
N LYS A 31 18.22 -4.91 16.11
CA LYS A 31 18.66 -3.91 17.09
C LYS A 31 17.52 -3.42 17.97
N LEU A 32 16.32 -3.23 17.41
CA LEU A 32 15.20 -2.62 18.11
C LEU A 32 14.49 -3.60 19.06
N ARG A 33 14.41 -4.89 18.69
CA ARG A 33 13.71 -5.92 19.47
C ARG A 33 14.24 -6.09 20.91
N PRO A 34 15.54 -6.28 21.18
CA PRO A 34 16.04 -6.47 22.54
C PRO A 34 15.89 -5.20 23.40
N ALA A 35 15.90 -4.00 22.79
CA ALA A 35 15.75 -2.75 23.52
C ALA A 35 14.32 -2.49 24.04
N HIS A 36 13.30 -3.03 23.37
CA HIS A 36 11.89 -2.76 23.69
C HIS A 36 11.10 -4.01 24.11
N GLY A 37 11.72 -5.20 24.10
CA GLY A 37 11.10 -6.44 24.55
C GLY A 37 9.96 -6.93 23.64
N HIS A 38 8.99 -7.63 24.22
CA HIS A 38 7.80 -8.10 23.51
C HIS A 38 6.79 -6.97 23.38
N GLN A 39 6.50 -6.59 22.14
CA GLN A 39 5.59 -5.50 21.81
C GLN A 39 4.46 -5.99 20.91
N SER A 40 3.32 -5.28 20.98
CA SER A 40 2.13 -5.60 20.17
C SER A 40 2.35 -5.33 18.67
N TRP A 41 1.53 -5.96 17.83
CA TRP A 41 1.55 -5.72 16.39
C TRP A 41 1.33 -4.25 16.04
N THR A 42 0.42 -3.59 16.74
CA THR A 42 0.10 -2.17 16.55
C THR A 42 1.33 -1.29 16.81
N TRP A 43 2.10 -1.61 17.85
CA TRP A 43 3.35 -0.90 18.14
C TRP A 43 4.38 -1.10 17.03
N TRP A 44 4.60 -2.34 16.58
CA TRP A 44 5.52 -2.64 15.49
C TRP A 44 5.13 -1.93 14.19
N LYS A 45 3.83 -1.89 13.86
CA LYS A 45 3.32 -1.14 12.71
C LYS A 45 3.67 0.34 12.81
N SER A 46 3.50 0.94 13.97
CA SER A 46 3.86 2.35 14.22
C SER A 46 5.37 2.60 14.05
N GLN A 47 6.23 1.72 14.57
CA GLN A 47 7.69 1.86 14.41
C GLN A 47 8.15 1.72 12.95
N ILE A 48 7.54 0.80 12.21
CA ILE A 48 7.82 0.62 10.78
C ILE A 48 7.43 1.89 10.01
N ILE A 49 6.23 2.42 10.25
CA ILE A 49 5.76 3.66 9.64
C ILE A 49 6.73 4.80 9.99
N LYS A 50 7.06 4.97 11.27
CA LYS A 50 7.99 6.01 11.73
C LYS A 50 9.37 5.92 11.06
N LYS A 51 9.87 4.70 10.80
CA LYS A 51 11.21 4.49 10.24
C LYS A 51 11.27 4.67 8.73
N TRP A 52 10.23 4.25 8.01
CA TRP A 52 10.26 4.14 6.54
C TRP A 52 9.21 4.97 5.80
N ALA A 53 8.11 5.35 6.44
CA ALA A 53 7.09 6.21 5.85
C ALA A 53 7.40 7.70 6.10
N ILE A 54 8.64 8.09 5.80
CA ILE A 54 9.08 9.50 5.81
C ILE A 54 8.57 10.24 4.56
N ASP A 55 8.56 11.57 4.59
CA ASP A 55 8.03 12.40 3.50
C ASP A 55 8.66 12.08 2.14
N SER A 56 9.95 11.75 2.10
CA SER A 56 10.62 11.32 0.86
C SER A 56 10.06 10.01 0.29
N TRP A 57 9.59 9.09 1.14
CA TRP A 57 8.91 7.88 0.68
C TRP A 57 7.52 8.21 0.18
N ARG A 58 6.77 9.05 0.91
CA ARG A 58 5.43 9.49 0.50
C ARG A 58 5.48 10.15 -0.88
N PHE A 59 6.40 11.08 -1.07
CA PHE A 59 6.64 11.75 -2.35
C PHE A 59 6.94 10.75 -3.48
N LYS A 60 7.83 9.77 -3.26
CA LYS A 60 8.11 8.72 -4.26
C LYS A 60 6.87 7.91 -4.64
N VAL A 61 6.03 7.58 -3.67
CA VAL A 61 4.79 6.83 -3.93
C VAL A 61 3.77 7.70 -4.68
N GLU A 62 3.65 8.98 -4.34
CA GLU A 62 2.81 9.97 -5.05
C GLU A 62 3.27 10.15 -6.50
N THR A 63 4.56 10.39 -6.74
CA THR A 63 5.12 10.49 -8.10
C THR A 63 4.90 9.20 -8.91
N ALA A 64 5.06 8.04 -8.29
CA ALA A 64 4.86 6.75 -8.96
C ALA A 64 3.37 6.48 -9.25
N LEU A 65 2.45 7.08 -8.49
CA LEU A 65 1.01 7.03 -8.74
C LEU A 65 0.63 7.97 -9.89
N GLU A 66 1.16 9.18 -9.93
CA GLU A 66 0.84 10.17 -10.97
C GLU A 66 1.43 9.83 -12.34
N SER A 67 2.63 9.23 -12.38
CA SER A 67 3.30 8.84 -13.62
C SER A 67 2.74 7.56 -14.25
N ALA A 68 1.94 6.77 -13.52
CA ALA A 68 1.38 5.53 -14.02
C ALA A 68 0.24 5.82 -15.01
N LYS A 69 0.47 5.47 -16.29
CA LYS A 69 -0.57 5.41 -17.32
C LYS A 69 -1.03 3.97 -17.48
N LEU A 70 -2.31 3.72 -17.24
CA LEU A 70 -2.94 2.41 -17.44
C LEU A 70 -3.50 2.36 -18.86
N ASN A 71 -3.32 1.27 -19.59
CA ASN A 71 -4.00 1.05 -20.86
C ASN A 71 -5.05 -0.05 -20.66
N ALA A 72 -6.32 0.32 -20.74
CA ALA A 72 -7.40 -0.67 -20.59
C ALA A 72 -7.39 -1.75 -21.68
N ASP A 73 -6.80 -1.46 -22.85
CA ASP A 73 -6.77 -2.38 -23.99
C ASP A 73 -5.70 -3.48 -23.86
N LYS A 74 -4.84 -3.41 -22.83
CA LYS A 74 -3.79 -4.40 -22.60
C LYS A 74 -4.13 -5.22 -21.37
N ASP A 75 -4.54 -6.48 -21.58
CA ASP A 75 -4.80 -7.48 -20.51
C ASP A 75 -3.65 -7.62 -19.49
N LYS A 76 -2.44 -7.19 -19.85
CA LYS A 76 -1.26 -7.22 -18.97
C LYS A 76 -1.24 -6.14 -17.89
N ASP A 77 -2.20 -5.21 -17.86
CA ASP A 77 -2.17 -4.07 -16.94
C ASP A 77 -2.91 -4.33 -15.61
N LEU A 78 -3.56 -5.48 -15.43
CA LEU A 78 -4.26 -5.83 -14.18
C LEU A 78 -3.36 -5.79 -12.93
N PRO A 79 -2.11 -6.33 -12.94
CA PRO A 79 -1.20 -6.19 -11.80
C PRO A 79 -0.83 -4.75 -11.50
N LEU A 80 -0.68 -3.92 -12.55
CA LEU A 80 -0.38 -2.50 -12.42
C LEU A 80 -1.57 -1.75 -11.80
N PHE A 81 -2.80 -2.08 -12.20
CA PHE A 81 -4.03 -1.56 -11.60
C PHE A 81 -4.12 -1.90 -10.11
N CYS A 82 -3.93 -3.17 -9.74
CA CYS A 82 -3.91 -3.59 -8.33
C CYS A 82 -2.84 -2.82 -7.54
N GLN A 83 -1.65 -2.64 -8.12
CA GLN A 83 -0.57 -1.88 -7.49
C GLN A 83 -0.94 -0.39 -7.28
N GLN A 84 -1.61 0.26 -8.25
CA GLN A 84 -2.05 1.65 -8.08
C GLN A 84 -3.17 1.80 -7.05
N LYS A 85 -4.08 0.83 -7.00
CA LYS A 85 -5.12 0.76 -5.97
C LYS A 85 -4.50 0.67 -4.57
N ASP A 86 -3.51 -0.20 -4.39
CA ASP A 86 -2.81 -0.35 -3.11
C ASP A 86 -2.07 0.93 -2.71
N ARG A 87 -1.35 1.57 -3.65
CA ARG A 87 -0.70 2.87 -3.41
C ARG A 87 -1.70 3.95 -2.99
N SER A 88 -2.87 4.00 -3.63
CA SER A 88 -3.92 4.97 -3.29
C SER A 88 -4.48 4.75 -1.88
N LYS A 89 -4.73 3.50 -1.49
CA LYS A 89 -5.18 3.14 -0.13
C LYS A 89 -4.13 3.53 0.93
N VAL A 90 -2.86 3.38 0.60
CA VAL A 90 -1.75 3.73 1.51
C VAL A 90 -1.56 5.24 1.65
N LEU A 91 -1.69 6.01 0.57
CA LEU A 91 -1.55 7.47 0.59
C LEU A 91 -2.75 8.21 1.17
N TYR A 92 -3.95 7.64 0.99
CA TYR A 92 -5.23 8.23 1.37
C TYR A 92 -6.10 7.19 2.10
N PRO A 93 -5.76 6.83 3.35
CA PRO A 93 -6.49 5.80 4.10
C PRO A 93 -7.96 6.15 4.36
N ASP A 94 -8.29 7.44 4.44
CA ASP A 94 -9.65 7.93 4.69
C ASP A 94 -10.48 8.15 3.40
N MET A 95 -9.90 7.83 2.22
CA MET A 95 -10.57 8.01 0.95
C MET A 95 -11.53 6.85 0.66
N SER A 96 -12.75 7.17 0.21
CA SER A 96 -13.73 6.15 -0.15
C SER A 96 -13.26 5.30 -1.33
N GLU A 97 -13.71 4.04 -1.40
CA GLU A 97 -13.37 3.15 -2.51
C GLU A 97 -13.80 3.73 -3.86
N PHE A 98 -14.93 4.44 -3.90
CA PHE A 98 -15.39 5.15 -5.09
C PHE A 98 -14.37 6.18 -5.59
N MET A 99 -13.81 7.00 -4.68
CA MET A 99 -12.82 8.01 -5.04
C MET A 99 -11.50 7.38 -5.48
N ILE A 100 -11.11 6.25 -4.89
CA ILE A 100 -9.94 5.46 -5.32
C ILE A 100 -10.15 4.95 -6.75
N HIS A 101 -11.30 4.32 -7.04
CA HIS A 101 -11.62 3.83 -8.39
C HIS A 101 -11.68 4.97 -9.41
N ARG A 102 -12.22 6.14 -9.03
CA ARG A 102 -12.23 7.33 -9.88
C ARG A 102 -10.83 7.86 -10.19
N LYS A 103 -9.92 7.85 -9.21
CA LYS A 103 -8.50 8.18 -9.45
C LYS A 103 -7.84 7.19 -10.40
N SER A 104 -8.10 5.89 -10.24
CA SER A 104 -7.60 4.88 -11.16
C SER A 104 -8.15 5.06 -12.57
N LEU A 105 -9.42 5.42 -12.73
CA LEU A 105 -10.01 5.69 -14.04
C LEU A 105 -9.34 6.86 -14.76
N ARG A 106 -8.97 7.93 -14.03
CA ARG A 106 -8.20 9.05 -14.59
C ARG A 106 -6.84 8.63 -15.14
N GLN A 107 -6.23 7.60 -14.57
CA GLN A 107 -4.96 7.05 -15.04
C GLN A 107 -5.09 6.26 -16.34
N CYS A 108 -6.31 5.82 -16.71
CA CYS A 108 -6.61 5.10 -17.95
C CYS A 108 -6.80 6.02 -19.19
N GLY A 109 -6.69 7.33 -19.01
CA GLY A 109 -6.86 8.33 -20.08
C GLY A 109 -8.26 8.95 -20.14
N ALA A 110 -8.35 10.11 -20.79
CA ALA A 110 -9.56 10.92 -20.86
C ALA A 110 -10.71 10.24 -21.62
N ASP A 111 -10.38 9.43 -22.63
CA ASP A 111 -11.37 8.77 -23.49
C ASP A 111 -12.23 7.76 -22.69
N LEU A 112 -11.59 6.99 -21.82
CA LEU A 112 -12.27 6.03 -20.94
C LEU A 112 -13.05 6.72 -19.82
N GLU A 113 -12.50 7.78 -19.23
CA GLU A 113 -13.22 8.56 -18.22
C GLU A 113 -14.48 9.20 -18.81
N ASN A 114 -14.40 9.74 -20.03
CA ASN A 114 -15.52 10.34 -20.74
C ASN A 114 -16.57 9.29 -21.15
N ALA A 115 -16.13 8.14 -21.68
CA ALA A 115 -17.03 7.04 -22.02
C ALA A 115 -17.79 6.49 -20.81
N PHE A 116 -17.13 6.39 -19.65
CA PHE A 116 -17.78 5.96 -18.41
C PHE A 116 -18.79 7.00 -17.91
N LYS A 117 -18.40 8.28 -17.82
CA LYS A 117 -19.28 9.38 -17.39
C LYS A 117 -20.57 9.40 -18.21
N ASN A 118 -20.44 9.36 -19.54
CA ASN A 118 -21.57 9.42 -20.46
C ASN A 118 -22.58 8.26 -20.27
N ARG A 119 -22.13 7.09 -19.79
CA ARG A 119 -22.99 5.93 -19.52
C ARG A 119 -23.62 5.91 -18.12
N THR A 120 -23.08 6.69 -17.18
CA THR A 120 -23.59 6.78 -15.80
C THR A 120 -24.46 8.02 -15.54
N THR A 121 -24.62 8.89 -16.53
CA THR A 121 -25.50 10.08 -16.48
C THR A 121 -26.88 9.86 -17.14
N GLU A 122 -27.24 8.62 -17.47
CA GLU A 122 -28.64 8.19 -17.64
C GLU A 122 -29.19 7.65 -16.31
#